data_AF-A0A932H2T4-F1
#
_entry.id   AF-A0A932H2T4-F1
#
_cell.length_a   1.000
_cell.length_b   1.000
_cell.length_c   1.000
_cell.angle_alpha   90.00
_cell.angle_beta   90.00
_cell.angle_gamma   90.00
#
_symmetry.space_group_name_H-M   'P 1'
#
loop_
_entity.id
_entity.type
_entity.pdbx_description
1 polymer ?
#
loop_
_entity_poly.entity_id
_entity_poly.type
_entity_poly.pdbx_seq_one_letter_code
_entity_poly.pdbx_strand_id
1 'polypeptide(L)'
;MPVSLAGGSARDARNYMFAPSTGPERIGGLAITGYGKDLLKDIVGADVALVETVAHATAALHFFPDADVICDVGGCDVKIMLLRLGTVSDFRLNSQCSSGNGAFLQGVAERYAIPLEEYADNAFKARSIPTLAMGCGVFLQSDIVNQQRKGWSSEEIMASLAAVLPLNVWVYAGQLQNLAAAGRKFVLQGGTHRNLAVVKAQVDFITGKVPNAEIMVHPHPGEAGAIGAALCALDSSADGKPSRFRGFDTIEALQYQSATNEHTTCRWCPVSCRRTFIDVVLPGAKGRPWSKVPLAEGWERVISGNSCPKGLLEDANEMRIVKAQMEEVKRVHPNVAEMVREDAFRHARVPGEAADRDSESAEHVVDPPVLGRPV
;
A
#
# COMPACT_ATOMS: atom_id res chain seq x y z
N MET A 1 8.28 12.20 -11.99
CA MET A 1 6.94 12.25 -11.35
C MET A 1 6.59 10.88 -10.79
N PRO A 2 6.04 10.78 -9.58
CA PRO A 2 5.52 9.53 -9.05
C PRO A 2 4.22 9.15 -9.76
N VAL A 3 4.10 7.90 -10.21
CA VAL A 3 2.90 7.40 -10.89
C VAL A 3 2.38 6.19 -10.14
N SER A 4 1.14 6.28 -9.67
CA SER A 4 0.43 5.16 -9.06
C SER A 4 -0.25 4.32 -10.13
N LEU A 5 -0.09 3.01 -10.02
CA LEU A 5 -0.78 2.02 -10.84
C LEU A 5 -2.08 1.54 -10.19
N ALA A 6 -2.67 2.30 -9.27
CA ALA A 6 -3.93 1.94 -8.60
C ALA A 6 -5.06 1.75 -9.63
N GLY A 7 -5.23 0.52 -10.11
CA GLY A 7 -6.26 0.11 -11.07
C GLY A 7 -5.89 0.20 -12.56
N GLY A 8 -4.67 0.62 -12.92
CA GLY A 8 -4.25 0.83 -14.31
C GLY A 8 -3.25 -0.21 -14.85
N SER A 9 -3.25 -0.42 -16.16
CA SER A 9 -2.26 -1.19 -16.91
C SER A 9 -0.92 -0.44 -17.03
N ALA A 10 0.16 -1.10 -17.45
CA ALA A 10 1.44 -0.44 -17.76
C ALA A 10 1.30 0.72 -18.77
N ARG A 11 0.30 0.63 -19.65
CA ARG A 11 -0.09 1.66 -20.62
C ARG A 11 -0.63 2.93 -19.96
N ASP A 12 -1.31 2.79 -18.82
CA ASP A 12 -1.80 3.92 -18.04
C ASP A 12 -0.62 4.64 -17.36
N ALA A 13 0.35 3.90 -16.82
CA ALA A 13 1.57 4.52 -16.29
C ALA A 13 2.38 5.26 -17.36
N ARG A 14 2.44 4.71 -18.59
CA ARG A 14 3.01 5.40 -19.76
C ARG A 14 2.30 6.74 -19.96
N ASN A 15 0.98 6.74 -20.09
CA ASN A 15 0.18 7.94 -20.36
C ASN A 15 0.31 9.02 -19.28
N TYR A 16 0.45 8.65 -18.00
CA TYR A 16 0.69 9.60 -16.90
C TYR A 16 2.11 10.21 -16.92
N MET A 17 3.12 9.49 -17.44
CA MET A 17 4.49 10.02 -17.55
C MET A 17 4.71 10.90 -18.79
N PHE A 18 3.94 10.70 -19.87
CA PHE A 18 3.99 11.50 -21.09
C PHE A 18 2.98 12.66 -21.09
N ALA A 19 2.84 13.37 -19.97
CA ALA A 19 2.26 14.71 -20.01
C ALA A 19 3.09 15.56 -21.01
N PRO A 20 2.46 16.38 -21.87
CA PRO A 20 3.16 17.09 -22.96
C PRO A 20 4.35 17.97 -22.56
N SER A 21 4.50 18.26 -21.25
CA SER A 21 5.56 19.08 -20.67
C SER A 21 6.87 18.33 -20.38
N THR A 22 6.89 17.00 -20.42
CA THR A 22 8.08 16.17 -20.12
C THR A 22 8.28 15.21 -21.28
N GLY A 23 9.33 15.42 -22.09
CA GLY A 23 9.65 14.58 -23.25
C GLY A 23 9.99 13.12 -22.88
N PRO A 24 10.59 12.32 -23.78
CA PRO A 24 11.00 10.95 -23.48
C PRO A 24 12.19 10.94 -22.50
N GLU A 25 11.92 11.25 -21.23
CA GLU A 25 12.93 11.28 -20.19
C GLU A 25 13.35 9.86 -19.82
N ARG A 26 14.67 9.68 -19.70
CA ARG A 26 15.25 8.44 -19.18
C ARG A 26 14.81 8.28 -17.73
N ILE A 27 14.20 7.14 -17.41
CA ILE A 27 13.90 6.76 -16.03
C ILE A 27 15.24 6.57 -15.28
N GLY A 28 15.53 7.47 -14.34
CA GLY A 28 16.76 7.45 -13.54
C GLY A 28 16.78 6.32 -12.50
N GLY A 29 15.61 5.87 -12.07
CA GLY A 29 15.43 4.75 -11.16
C GLY A 29 13.96 4.30 -11.09
N LEU A 30 13.73 3.01 -10.89
CA LEU A 30 12.40 2.43 -10.65
C LEU A 30 12.35 1.79 -9.27
N ALA A 31 11.44 2.28 -8.43
CA ALA A 31 11.02 1.56 -7.23
C ALA A 31 9.60 1.02 -7.39
N ILE A 32 9.34 -0.13 -6.79
CA ILE A 32 8.01 -0.73 -6.71
C ILE A 32 7.67 -1.08 -5.27
N THR A 33 6.38 -1.07 -4.96
CA THR A 33 5.84 -1.38 -3.63
C THR A 33 4.50 -2.13 -3.75
N GLY A 34 3.89 -2.46 -2.62
CA GLY A 34 2.62 -3.19 -2.55
C GLY A 34 2.75 -4.70 -2.72
N TYR A 35 1.61 -5.39 -2.73
CA TYR A 35 1.52 -6.86 -2.70
C TYR A 35 2.24 -7.58 -3.85
N GLY A 36 2.29 -6.96 -5.03
CA GLY A 36 2.89 -7.55 -6.23
C GLY A 36 4.40 -7.31 -6.34
N LYS A 37 5.03 -6.58 -5.41
CA LYS A 37 6.41 -6.12 -5.59
C LYS A 37 7.41 -7.26 -5.78
N ASP A 38 7.33 -8.32 -4.97
CA ASP A 38 8.32 -9.40 -5.00
C ASP A 38 8.13 -10.28 -6.24
N LEU A 39 6.90 -10.34 -6.75
CA LEU A 39 6.59 -10.98 -8.02
C LEU A 39 7.19 -10.20 -9.20
N LEU A 40 7.05 -8.87 -9.17
CA LEU A 40 7.31 -8.03 -10.33
C LEU A 40 8.74 -7.48 -10.39
N LYS A 41 9.47 -7.36 -9.26
CA LYS A 41 10.76 -6.64 -9.20
C LYS A 41 11.74 -7.10 -10.27
N ASP A 42 11.88 -8.42 -10.43
CA ASP A 42 12.84 -9.01 -11.34
C ASP A 42 12.29 -9.12 -12.76
N ILE A 43 10.97 -8.99 -12.97
CA ILE A 43 10.31 -8.93 -14.28
C ILE A 43 10.43 -7.52 -14.88
N VAL A 44 10.14 -6.48 -14.10
CA VAL A 44 10.18 -5.08 -14.57
C VAL A 44 11.57 -4.46 -14.50
N GLY A 45 12.45 -5.03 -13.66
CA GLY A 45 13.80 -4.54 -13.44
C GLY A 45 13.80 -3.39 -12.45
N ALA A 46 13.04 -3.52 -11.37
CA ALA A 46 13.01 -2.51 -10.33
C ALA A 46 14.37 -2.45 -9.61
N ASP A 47 14.85 -1.22 -9.40
CA ASP A 47 16.05 -0.92 -8.62
C ASP A 47 15.78 -1.13 -7.13
N VAL A 48 14.56 -0.79 -6.68
CA VAL A 48 14.14 -0.90 -5.28
C VAL A 48 12.79 -1.61 -5.16
N ALA A 49 12.68 -2.58 -4.26
CA ALA A 49 11.43 -3.26 -3.93
C ALA A 49 11.02 -2.96 -2.47
N LEU A 50 10.31 -1.86 -2.28
CA LEU A 50 10.06 -1.25 -0.97
C LEU A 50 8.91 -1.91 -0.23
N VAL A 51 8.97 -2.02 1.10
CA VAL A 51 7.80 -2.43 1.89
C VAL A 51 6.77 -1.31 1.86
N GLU A 52 5.49 -1.67 1.72
CA GLU A 52 4.42 -0.69 1.52
C GLU A 52 4.29 0.30 2.70
N THR A 53 4.42 -0.17 3.94
CA THR A 53 4.43 0.73 5.11
C THR A 53 5.54 1.78 5.03
N VAL A 54 6.74 1.40 4.59
CA VAL A 54 7.84 2.36 4.38
C VAL A 54 7.47 3.35 3.29
N ALA A 55 6.92 2.89 2.16
CA ALA A 55 6.50 3.76 1.07
C ALA A 55 5.47 4.80 1.55
N HIS A 56 4.41 4.35 2.20
CA HIS A 56 3.35 5.24 2.71
C HIS A 56 3.86 6.19 3.81
N ALA A 57 4.77 5.74 4.68
CA ALA A 57 5.40 6.59 5.68
C ALA A 57 6.28 7.68 5.04
N THR A 58 7.15 7.29 4.10
CA THR A 58 8.02 8.23 3.36
C THR A 58 7.21 9.29 2.64
N ALA A 59 6.10 8.92 1.98
CA ALA A 59 5.23 9.89 1.32
C ALA A 59 4.57 10.85 2.32
N ALA A 60 3.98 10.32 3.39
CA ALA A 60 3.32 11.16 4.38
C ALA A 60 4.30 12.12 5.06
N LEU A 61 5.48 11.67 5.46
CA LEU A 61 6.51 12.50 6.10
C LEU A 61 7.11 13.54 5.15
N HIS A 62 7.10 13.28 3.84
CA HIS A 62 7.51 14.28 2.86
C HIS A 62 6.56 15.48 2.83
N PHE A 63 5.24 15.25 2.92
CA PHE A 63 4.23 16.33 2.92
C PHE A 63 3.94 16.90 4.32
N PHE A 64 4.06 16.07 5.36
CA PHE A 64 3.71 16.38 6.75
C PHE A 64 4.80 15.83 7.68
N PRO A 65 5.95 16.51 7.81
CA PRO A 65 7.12 16.00 8.54
C PRO A 65 6.89 15.85 10.06
N ASP A 66 5.88 16.54 10.59
CA ASP A 66 5.47 16.56 12.00
C ASP A 66 4.24 15.67 12.25
N ALA A 67 3.94 14.72 11.37
CA ALA A 67 2.84 13.78 11.57
C ALA A 67 3.08 12.88 12.81
N ASP A 68 2.07 12.75 13.66
CA ASP A 68 2.11 11.80 14.78
C ASP A 68 1.56 10.43 14.39
N VAL A 69 0.57 10.43 13.50
CA VAL A 69 -0.17 9.23 13.10
C VAL A 69 -0.44 9.28 11.61
N ILE A 70 -0.17 8.17 10.93
CA ILE A 70 -0.48 8.01 9.52
C ILE A 70 -1.47 6.85 9.36
N CYS A 71 -2.61 7.10 8.72
CA CYS A 71 -3.64 6.10 8.45
C CYS A 71 -3.82 5.90 6.96
N ASP A 72 -3.34 4.76 6.46
CA ASP A 72 -3.58 4.26 5.12
C ASP A 72 -4.80 3.34 5.11
N VAL A 73 -5.85 3.71 4.38
CA VAL A 73 -7.01 2.85 4.13
C VAL A 73 -7.04 2.55 2.63
N GLY A 74 -6.57 1.35 2.30
CA GLY A 74 -6.53 0.84 0.94
C GLY A 74 -7.79 0.07 0.56
N GLY A 75 -7.76 -0.54 -0.63
CA GLY A 75 -8.84 -1.43 -1.08
C GLY A 75 -8.92 -2.70 -0.25
N CYS A 76 -7.79 -3.32 0.09
CA CYS A 76 -7.75 -4.64 0.71
C CYS A 76 -7.31 -4.66 2.17
N ASP A 77 -6.73 -3.57 2.67
CA ASP A 77 -6.18 -3.52 4.03
C ASP A 77 -6.24 -2.12 4.63
N VAL A 78 -5.94 -2.08 5.93
CA VAL A 78 -5.78 -0.87 6.73
C VAL A 78 -4.41 -0.89 7.38
N LYS A 79 -3.69 0.23 7.31
CA LYS A 79 -2.39 0.42 7.98
C LYS A 79 -2.43 1.70 8.81
N ILE A 80 -2.13 1.57 10.10
CA ILE A 80 -1.97 2.73 11.00
C ILE A 80 -0.54 2.73 11.50
N MET A 81 0.21 3.79 11.21
CA MET A 81 1.60 3.95 11.64
C MET A 81 1.65 5.05 12.71
N LEU A 82 2.32 4.74 13.83
CA LEU A 82 2.47 5.62 14.97
C LEU A 82 3.90 6.14 15.02
N LEU A 83 4.04 7.46 15.05
CA LEU A 83 5.32 8.13 14.96
C LEU A 83 5.78 8.65 16.31
N ARG A 84 7.08 8.58 16.52
CA ARG A 84 7.79 9.19 17.65
C ARG A 84 9.08 9.77 17.11
N LEU A 85 9.32 11.05 17.38
CA LEU A 85 10.52 11.76 16.92
C LEU A 85 10.71 11.65 15.39
N GLY A 86 9.63 11.84 14.62
CA GLY A 86 9.67 11.81 13.15
C GLY A 86 9.86 10.44 12.51
N THR A 87 9.96 9.35 13.28
CA THR A 87 10.09 7.99 12.73
C THR A 87 8.95 7.08 13.17
N VAL A 88 8.64 6.06 12.36
CA VAL A 88 7.62 5.07 12.68
C VAL A 88 8.12 4.19 13.82
N SER A 89 7.48 4.32 14.98
CA SER A 89 7.79 3.60 16.20
C SER A 89 7.00 2.30 16.35
N ASP A 90 5.79 2.26 15.79
CA ASP A 90 4.88 1.13 15.84
C ASP A 90 3.92 1.21 14.65
N PHE A 91 3.34 0.07 14.25
CA PHE A 91 2.31 0.05 13.22
C PHE A 91 1.28 -1.07 13.46
N ARG A 92 0.05 -0.81 13.04
CA ARG A 92 -1.08 -1.75 13.07
C ARG A 92 -1.45 -2.06 11.63
N LEU A 93 -1.43 -3.33 11.27
CA LEU A 93 -1.77 -3.81 9.93
C LEU A 93 -2.94 -4.77 10.03
N ASN A 94 -4.00 -4.51 9.26
CA ASN A 94 -5.11 -5.44 9.12
C ASN A 94 -5.39 -5.71 7.64
N SER A 95 -4.99 -6.89 7.18
CA SER A 95 -5.21 -7.38 5.81
C SER A 95 -6.23 -8.53 5.74
N GLN A 96 -6.75 -8.98 6.88
CA GLN A 96 -7.67 -10.12 6.96
C GLN A 96 -9.15 -9.70 7.05
N CYS A 97 -9.43 -8.48 7.52
CA CYS A 97 -10.79 -8.02 7.72
C CYS A 97 -11.21 -7.03 6.62
N SER A 98 -12.28 -7.37 5.90
CA SER A 98 -12.79 -6.51 4.81
C SER A 98 -13.61 -5.32 5.29
N SER A 99 -14.19 -5.32 6.49
CA SER A 99 -15.18 -4.30 6.89
C SER A 99 -14.64 -2.89 7.09
N GLY A 100 -13.32 -2.75 7.20
CA GLY A 100 -12.64 -1.46 7.38
C GLY A 100 -11.93 -0.94 6.12
N ASN A 101 -12.06 -1.61 4.97
CA ASN A 101 -11.31 -1.26 3.76
C ASN A 101 -12.22 -0.84 2.59
N GLY A 102 -11.61 -0.26 1.56
CA GLY A 102 -12.31 0.29 0.41
C GLY A 102 -13.08 -0.74 -0.43
N ALA A 103 -12.61 -1.98 -0.54
CA ALA A 103 -13.26 -3.01 -1.34
C ALA A 103 -14.65 -3.36 -0.79
N PHE A 104 -14.86 -3.26 0.51
CA PHE A 104 -16.18 -3.45 1.10
C PHE A 104 -17.16 -2.33 0.72
N LEU A 105 -16.71 -1.08 0.77
CA LEU A 105 -17.51 0.08 0.38
C LEU A 105 -17.87 -0.01 -1.11
N GLN A 106 -16.88 -0.35 -1.94
CA GLN A 106 -17.06 -0.59 -3.37
C GLN A 106 -18.09 -1.68 -3.63
N GLY A 107 -17.93 -2.85 -3.01
CA GLY A 107 -18.85 -3.97 -3.21
C GLY A 107 -20.28 -3.72 -2.73
N VAL A 108 -20.52 -2.74 -1.85
CA VAL A 108 -21.87 -2.28 -1.50
C VAL A 108 -22.40 -1.28 -2.52
N ALA A 109 -21.59 -0.31 -2.95
CA ALA A 109 -21.99 0.66 -3.98
C ALA A 109 -22.37 -0.03 -5.30
N GLU A 110 -21.59 -1.03 -5.72
CA GLU A 110 -21.86 -1.85 -6.90
C GLU A 110 -23.21 -2.57 -6.84
N ARG A 111 -23.65 -3.04 -5.66
CA ARG A 111 -24.97 -3.67 -5.49
C ARG A 111 -26.13 -2.70 -5.70
N TYR A 112 -25.89 -1.42 -5.47
CA TYR A 112 -26.86 -0.36 -5.76
C TYR A 112 -26.69 0.23 -7.17
N ALA A 113 -25.79 -0.33 -7.98
CA ALA A 113 -25.40 0.20 -9.28
C ALA A 113 -24.94 1.67 -9.22
N ILE A 114 -24.29 2.05 -8.10
CA ILE A 114 -23.72 3.38 -7.90
C ILE A 114 -22.22 3.32 -8.21
N PRO A 115 -21.72 4.13 -9.16
CA PRO A 115 -20.28 4.26 -9.40
C PRO A 115 -19.54 4.69 -8.11
N LEU A 116 -18.33 4.18 -7.90
CA LEU A 116 -17.58 4.46 -6.68
C LEU A 116 -17.27 5.96 -6.52
N GLU A 117 -17.08 6.66 -7.64
CA GLU A 117 -16.85 8.10 -7.72
C GLU A 117 -18.05 8.91 -7.21
N GLU A 118 -19.26 8.36 -7.36
CA GLU A 118 -20.52 8.98 -6.90
C GLU A 118 -20.88 8.58 -5.47
N TYR A 119 -20.03 7.80 -4.78
CA TYR A 119 -20.34 7.30 -3.44
C TYR A 119 -20.64 8.45 -2.48
N ALA A 120 -19.72 9.42 -2.40
CA ALA A 120 -19.79 10.51 -1.44
C ALA A 120 -21.06 11.35 -1.66
N ASP A 121 -21.35 11.69 -2.92
CA ASP A 121 -22.52 12.49 -3.29
C ASP A 121 -23.83 11.80 -2.94
N ASN A 122 -23.90 10.47 -3.09
CA ASN A 122 -25.08 9.72 -2.66
C ASN A 122 -25.18 9.62 -1.14
N ALA A 123 -24.07 9.35 -0.43
CA ALA A 123 -24.05 9.35 1.02
C ALA A 123 -24.49 10.70 1.61
N PHE A 124 -24.09 11.82 1.02
CA PHE A 124 -24.46 13.15 1.51
C PHE A 124 -25.93 13.54 1.25
N LYS A 125 -26.69 12.78 0.45
CA LYS A 125 -28.14 12.97 0.31
C LYS A 125 -28.93 12.38 1.49
N ALA A 126 -28.31 11.55 2.33
CA ALA A 126 -28.95 10.92 3.46
C ALA A 126 -29.47 11.98 4.46
N ARG A 127 -30.74 11.84 4.86
CA ARG A 127 -31.36 12.70 5.89
C ARG A 127 -31.21 12.11 7.30
N SER A 128 -31.03 10.81 7.36
CA SER A 128 -30.81 10.00 8.55
C SER A 128 -29.91 8.83 8.19
N ILE A 129 -29.27 8.21 9.19
CA ILE A 129 -28.50 6.99 8.97
C ILE A 129 -28.98 5.90 9.93
N PRO A 130 -29.09 4.63 9.48
CA PRO A 130 -29.24 3.52 10.40
C PRO A 130 -27.97 3.39 11.26
N THR A 131 -28.08 2.78 12.42
CA THR A 131 -26.91 2.31 13.16
C THR A 131 -26.46 0.97 12.59
N LEU A 132 -25.22 0.90 12.13
CA LEU A 132 -24.54 -0.33 11.75
C LEU A 132 -23.51 -0.70 12.82
N ALA A 133 -23.41 -1.99 13.14
CA ALA A 133 -22.42 -2.46 14.10
C ALA A 133 -21.01 -2.53 13.47
N MET A 134 -19.98 -2.14 14.22
CA MET A 134 -18.60 -2.43 13.84
C MET A 134 -18.35 -3.96 13.88
N GLY A 135 -17.39 -4.45 13.10
CA GLY A 135 -16.93 -5.84 13.20
C GLY A 135 -16.79 -6.50 11.84
N CYS A 136 -16.91 -7.84 11.80
CA CYS A 136 -16.67 -8.62 10.59
C CYS A 136 -17.57 -8.22 9.42
N GLY A 137 -17.00 -8.12 8.21
CA GLY A 137 -17.73 -7.74 6.99
C GLY A 137 -18.94 -8.64 6.69
N VAL A 138 -18.89 -9.93 7.04
CA VAL A 138 -20.02 -10.86 6.86
C VAL A 138 -21.24 -10.45 7.72
N PHE A 139 -21.00 -10.06 8.97
CA PHE A 139 -22.07 -9.60 9.86
C PHE A 139 -22.56 -8.21 9.45
N LEU A 140 -21.64 -7.33 9.04
CA LEU A 140 -21.99 -6.00 8.54
C LEU A 140 -22.88 -6.10 7.28
N GLN A 141 -22.59 -7.04 6.36
CA GLN A 141 -23.45 -7.33 5.21
C GLN A 141 -24.84 -7.84 5.61
N SER A 142 -24.90 -8.69 6.62
CA SER A 142 -26.19 -9.17 7.15
C SER A 142 -26.99 -8.03 7.78
N ASP A 143 -26.32 -7.12 8.48
CA ASP A 143 -26.96 -5.93 9.07
C ASP A 143 -27.48 -4.98 7.98
N ILE A 144 -26.71 -4.71 6.92
CA ILE A 144 -27.17 -3.94 5.75
C ILE A 144 -28.50 -4.50 5.23
N VAL A 145 -28.58 -5.81 4.97
CA VAL A 145 -29.82 -6.46 4.49
C VAL A 145 -30.98 -6.26 5.47
N ASN A 146 -30.72 -6.30 6.77
CA ASN A 146 -31.75 -6.03 7.77
C ASN A 146 -32.20 -4.57 7.78
N GLN A 147 -31.29 -3.61 7.61
CA GLN A 147 -31.66 -2.19 7.50
C GLN A 147 -32.44 -1.93 6.21
N GLN A 148 -32.07 -2.55 5.08
CA GLN A 148 -32.86 -2.47 3.85
C GLN A 148 -34.30 -2.95 4.04
N ARG A 149 -34.49 -4.08 4.75
CA ARG A 149 -35.83 -4.60 5.07
C ARG A 149 -36.66 -3.66 5.95
N LYS A 150 -36.00 -2.79 6.73
CA LYS A 150 -36.65 -1.74 7.52
C LYS A 150 -36.98 -0.48 6.70
N GLY A 151 -36.61 -0.45 5.42
CA GLY A 151 -36.94 0.65 4.51
C GLY A 151 -35.88 1.73 4.38
N TRP A 152 -34.68 1.54 4.95
CA TRP A 152 -33.56 2.47 4.78
C TRP A 152 -33.11 2.51 3.31
N SER A 153 -32.90 3.72 2.78
CA SER A 153 -32.49 3.89 1.38
C SER A 153 -31.00 3.55 1.16
N SER A 154 -30.60 3.43 -0.11
CA SER A 154 -29.19 3.23 -0.47
C SER A 154 -28.30 4.36 0.02
N GLU A 155 -28.75 5.61 -0.11
CA GLU A 155 -28.04 6.81 0.35
C GLU A 155 -27.79 6.75 1.87
N GLU A 156 -28.80 6.40 2.65
CA GLU A 156 -28.73 6.31 4.11
C GLU A 156 -27.81 5.16 4.57
N ILE A 157 -27.86 4.03 3.87
CA ILE A 157 -26.97 2.88 4.14
C ILE A 157 -25.52 3.24 3.81
N MET A 158 -25.26 3.89 2.68
CA MET A 158 -23.91 4.33 2.30
C MET A 158 -23.34 5.35 3.29
N ALA A 159 -24.16 6.31 3.72
CA ALA A 159 -23.78 7.25 4.77
C ALA A 159 -23.46 6.54 6.11
N SER A 160 -24.25 5.54 6.49
CA SER A 160 -23.98 4.73 7.68
C SER A 160 -22.69 3.92 7.56
N LEU A 161 -22.39 3.40 6.36
CA LEU A 161 -21.15 2.67 6.10
C LEU A 161 -19.92 3.58 6.18
N ALA A 162 -20.00 4.79 5.66
CA ALA A 162 -18.94 5.78 5.88
C ALA A 162 -18.79 6.08 7.37
N ALA A 163 -19.89 6.25 8.11
CA ALA A 163 -19.88 6.55 9.54
C ALA A 163 -19.35 5.41 10.44
N VAL A 164 -19.52 4.14 10.06
CA VAL A 164 -18.99 2.99 10.81
C VAL A 164 -17.54 2.67 10.45
N LEU A 165 -17.03 3.16 9.31
CA LEU A 165 -15.67 2.88 8.86
C LEU A 165 -14.60 3.28 9.89
N PRO A 166 -14.60 4.47 10.50
CA PRO A 166 -13.61 4.86 11.52
C PRO A 166 -13.57 3.89 12.70
N LEU A 167 -14.71 3.34 13.12
CA LEU A 167 -14.75 2.32 14.15
C LEU A 167 -13.96 1.08 13.67
N ASN A 168 -14.26 0.56 12.48
CA ASN A 168 -13.56 -0.59 11.93
C ASN A 168 -12.06 -0.33 11.73
N VAL A 169 -11.66 0.89 11.37
CA VAL A 169 -10.27 1.30 11.16
C VAL A 169 -9.52 1.44 12.50
N TRP A 170 -9.96 2.33 13.39
CA TRP A 170 -9.18 2.69 14.58
C TRP A 170 -9.32 1.69 15.72
N VAL A 171 -10.53 1.17 15.92
CA VAL A 171 -10.82 0.32 17.09
C VAL A 171 -10.70 -1.16 16.74
N TYR A 172 -11.31 -1.62 15.64
CA TYR A 172 -11.30 -3.05 15.30
C TYR A 172 -9.97 -3.48 14.68
N ALA A 173 -9.54 -2.80 13.61
CA ALA A 173 -8.29 -3.08 12.93
C ALA A 173 -7.08 -2.54 13.70
N GLY A 174 -7.15 -1.29 14.14
CA GLY A 174 -6.06 -0.61 14.85
C GLY A 174 -5.88 -1.07 16.30
N GLN A 175 -6.91 -1.63 16.93
CA GLN A 175 -6.91 -1.95 18.36
C GLN A 175 -6.54 -0.74 19.26
N LEU A 176 -6.79 0.48 18.79
CA LEU A 176 -6.47 1.72 19.49
C LEU A 176 -7.66 2.15 20.35
N GLN A 177 -7.69 1.66 21.60
CA GLN A 177 -8.74 2.02 22.56
C GLN A 177 -8.63 3.48 23.06
N ASN A 178 -7.42 4.02 23.08
CA ASN A 178 -7.14 5.41 23.42
C ASN A 178 -6.44 6.11 22.25
N LEU A 179 -7.24 6.66 21.32
CA LEU A 179 -6.71 7.33 20.14
C LEU A 179 -5.90 8.60 20.48
N ALA A 180 -6.22 9.28 21.59
CA ALA A 180 -5.49 10.48 22.02
C ALA A 180 -4.03 10.18 22.42
N ALA A 181 -3.72 8.94 22.82
CA ALA A 181 -2.35 8.53 23.11
C ALA A 181 -1.49 8.31 21.84
N ALA A 182 -2.13 8.16 20.67
CA ALA A 182 -1.45 7.99 19.40
C ALA A 182 -0.75 9.31 18.99
N GLY A 183 -1.45 10.44 19.15
CA GLY A 183 -0.95 11.77 18.84
C GLY A 183 -2.07 12.75 18.56
N ARG A 184 -1.72 13.89 17.97
CA ARG A 184 -2.66 14.97 17.64
C ARG A 184 -2.70 15.30 16.15
N LYS A 185 -1.61 15.08 15.40
CA LYS A 185 -1.58 15.28 13.96
C LYS A 185 -1.75 13.96 13.20
N PHE A 186 -2.91 13.79 12.58
CA PHE A 186 -3.32 12.60 11.83
C PHE A 186 -3.24 12.86 10.34
N VAL A 187 -2.54 12.01 9.59
CA VAL A 187 -2.50 12.03 8.12
C VAL A 187 -3.33 10.88 7.57
N LEU A 188 -4.39 11.21 6.84
CA LEU A 188 -5.26 10.25 6.14
C LEU A 188 -4.77 10.06 4.71
N GLN A 189 -4.51 8.82 4.32
CA GLN A 189 -4.06 8.44 2.97
C GLN A 189 -4.59 7.07 2.55
N GLY A 190 -4.33 6.65 1.32
CA GLY A 190 -4.94 5.46 0.72
C GLY A 190 -6.19 5.80 -0.09
N GLY A 191 -6.48 4.95 -1.08
CA GLY A 191 -7.51 5.22 -2.08
C GLY A 191 -8.91 5.48 -1.50
N THR A 192 -9.24 4.89 -0.35
CA THR A 192 -10.55 5.09 0.29
C THR A 192 -10.76 6.53 0.76
N HIS A 193 -9.70 7.28 1.07
CA HIS A 193 -9.80 8.70 1.43
C HIS A 193 -10.02 9.64 0.23
N ARG A 194 -10.16 9.12 -1.00
CA ARG A 194 -10.75 9.90 -2.12
C ARG A 194 -12.25 10.14 -1.92
N ASN A 195 -12.92 9.28 -1.15
CA ASN A 195 -14.33 9.39 -0.86
C ASN A 195 -14.54 10.40 0.28
N LEU A 196 -15.14 11.55 -0.03
CA LEU A 196 -15.32 12.63 0.95
C LEU A 196 -16.27 12.27 2.10
N ALA A 197 -17.22 11.35 1.90
CA ALA A 197 -18.05 10.86 3.01
C ALA A 197 -17.21 10.07 4.02
N VAL A 198 -16.25 9.27 3.54
CA VAL A 198 -15.28 8.59 4.40
C VAL A 198 -14.38 9.58 5.13
N VAL A 199 -13.84 10.57 4.42
CA VAL A 199 -13.00 11.61 5.04
C VAL A 199 -13.78 12.34 6.13
N LYS A 200 -15.02 12.74 5.86
CA LYS A 200 -15.89 13.40 6.85
C LYS A 200 -16.09 12.53 8.09
N ALA A 201 -16.41 11.25 7.91
CA ALA A 201 -16.58 10.32 9.02
C ALA A 201 -15.31 10.14 9.85
N GLN A 202 -14.13 10.04 9.19
CA GLN A 202 -12.85 9.98 9.88
C GLN A 202 -12.58 11.25 10.69
N VAL A 203 -12.82 12.43 10.11
CA VAL A 203 -12.67 13.72 10.77
C VAL A 203 -13.53 13.81 12.02
N ASP A 204 -14.82 13.48 11.90
CA ASP A 204 -15.78 13.53 13.01
C ASP A 204 -15.41 12.56 14.12
N PHE A 205 -15.00 11.34 13.77
CA PHE A 205 -14.58 10.33 14.74
C PHE A 205 -13.33 10.77 15.50
N ILE A 206 -12.30 11.25 14.80
CA ILE A 206 -11.02 11.63 15.41
C ILE A 206 -11.21 12.86 16.29
N THR A 207 -11.86 13.93 15.82
CA THR A 207 -12.11 15.13 16.63
C THR A 207 -13.00 14.85 17.85
N GLY A 208 -13.95 13.91 17.73
CA GLY A 208 -14.75 13.44 18.86
C GLY A 208 -13.98 12.64 19.92
N LYS A 209 -12.80 12.09 19.58
CA LYS A 209 -11.94 11.31 20.50
C LYS A 209 -10.69 12.06 20.95
N VAL A 210 -10.22 13.01 20.17
CA VAL A 210 -8.97 13.74 20.37
C VAL A 210 -9.25 15.23 20.22
N PRO A 211 -9.49 15.94 21.35
CA PRO A 211 -9.72 17.37 21.31
C PRO A 211 -8.54 18.12 20.68
N ASN A 212 -8.84 19.02 19.73
CA ASN A 212 -7.86 19.80 18.97
C ASN A 212 -6.90 18.94 18.13
N ALA A 213 -7.37 17.81 17.59
CA ALA A 213 -6.64 17.06 16.58
C ALA A 213 -6.51 17.88 15.29
N GLU A 214 -5.34 17.81 14.68
CA GLU A 214 -5.07 18.28 13.33
C GLU A 214 -5.21 17.09 12.38
N ILE A 215 -6.09 17.21 11.39
CA ILE A 215 -6.41 16.10 10.48
C ILE A 215 -6.10 16.54 9.07
N MET A 216 -5.05 15.95 8.51
CA MET A 216 -4.56 16.22 7.16
C MET A 216 -5.00 15.09 6.25
N VAL A 217 -5.44 15.42 5.04
CA VAL A 217 -5.61 14.43 3.96
C VAL A 217 -4.42 14.58 3.03
N HIS A 218 -3.75 13.47 2.73
CA HIS A 218 -2.65 13.47 1.78
C HIS A 218 -3.14 14.02 0.42
N PRO A 219 -2.41 14.96 -0.23
CA PRO A 219 -2.87 15.60 -1.48
C PRO A 219 -3.15 14.60 -2.62
N HIS A 220 -2.43 13.48 -2.60
CA HIS A 220 -2.58 12.37 -3.55
C HIS A 220 -2.79 11.06 -2.78
N PRO A 221 -3.96 10.86 -2.14
CA PRO A 221 -4.10 9.81 -1.12
C PRO A 221 -4.01 8.41 -1.76
N GLY A 222 -4.53 8.23 -2.99
CA GLY A 222 -4.43 6.97 -3.72
C GLY A 222 -3.04 6.66 -4.28
N GLU A 223 -2.17 7.66 -4.39
CA GLU A 223 -0.83 7.54 -5.00
C GLU A 223 0.28 7.50 -3.95
N ALA A 224 -0.04 7.72 -2.67
CA ALA A 224 0.95 7.96 -1.64
C ALA A 224 2.01 6.83 -1.55
N GLY A 225 1.63 5.55 -1.64
CA GLY A 225 2.59 4.45 -1.72
C GLY A 225 3.54 4.55 -2.93
N ALA A 226 3.03 4.93 -4.10
CA ALA A 226 3.86 5.12 -5.30
C ALA A 226 4.77 6.36 -5.19
N ILE A 227 4.29 7.42 -4.54
CA ILE A 227 5.08 8.63 -4.23
C ILE A 227 6.27 8.27 -3.34
N GLY A 228 6.03 7.55 -2.24
CA GLY A 228 7.10 7.14 -1.34
C GLY A 228 8.09 6.19 -1.99
N ALA A 229 7.61 5.27 -2.84
CA ALA A 229 8.50 4.43 -3.64
C ALA A 229 9.40 5.29 -4.55
N ALA A 230 8.84 6.26 -5.26
CA ALA A 230 9.61 7.15 -6.13
C ALA A 230 10.65 7.97 -5.34
N LEU A 231 10.31 8.46 -4.15
CA LEU A 231 11.26 9.16 -3.27
C LEU A 231 12.43 8.24 -2.85
N CYS A 232 12.16 6.97 -2.51
CA CYS A 232 13.21 6.00 -2.23
C CYS A 232 14.04 5.63 -3.47
N ALA A 233 13.44 5.61 -4.67
CA ALA A 233 14.17 5.41 -5.91
C ALA A 233 15.18 6.54 -6.15
N LEU A 234 14.79 7.78 -5.87
CA LEU A 234 15.66 8.96 -6.01
C LEU A 234 16.88 8.86 -5.09
N ASP A 235 16.68 8.52 -3.82
CA ASP A 235 17.78 8.34 -2.85
C ASP A 235 18.73 7.20 -3.28
N SER A 236 18.17 6.06 -3.73
CA SER A 236 18.99 4.95 -4.23
C SER A 236 19.73 5.26 -5.55
N SER A 237 19.20 6.16 -6.38
CA SER A 237 19.81 6.54 -7.66
C SER A 237 20.94 7.56 -7.49
N ALA A 238 21.05 8.18 -6.30
CA ALA A 238 22.14 9.12 -5.97
C ALA A 238 23.53 8.47 -6.06
N ASP A 239 23.61 7.13 -5.98
CA ASP A 239 24.83 6.34 -6.18
C ASP A 239 25.37 6.37 -7.62
N GLY A 240 24.67 6.99 -8.57
CA GLY A 240 25.09 7.15 -9.97
C GLY A 240 25.02 5.87 -10.81
N LYS A 241 24.43 4.80 -10.28
CA LYS A 241 24.22 3.54 -11.01
C LYS A 241 23.06 3.71 -12.01
N PRO A 242 23.18 3.21 -13.25
CA PRO A 242 22.07 3.22 -14.19
C PRO A 242 20.94 2.32 -13.69
N SER A 243 19.69 2.75 -13.91
CA SER A 243 18.52 1.95 -13.58
C SER A 243 18.52 0.61 -14.30
N ARG A 244 18.07 -0.44 -13.60
CA ARG A 244 17.79 -1.78 -14.14
C ARG A 244 16.45 -1.85 -14.87
N PHE A 245 15.69 -0.76 -14.92
CA PHE A 245 14.37 -0.72 -15.54
C PHE A 245 14.44 -1.17 -17.00
N ARG A 246 13.62 -2.15 -17.36
CA ARG A 246 13.64 -2.75 -18.71
C ARG A 246 12.96 -1.91 -19.78
N GLY A 247 12.35 -0.79 -19.40
CA GLY A 247 11.61 0.09 -20.31
C GLY A 247 10.16 -0.33 -20.49
N PHE A 248 9.31 0.64 -20.82
CA PHE A 248 7.88 0.43 -21.03
C PHE A 248 7.58 -0.52 -22.18
N ASP A 249 8.29 -0.41 -23.31
CA ASP A 249 8.04 -1.26 -24.47
C ASP A 249 8.28 -2.75 -24.14
N THR A 250 9.30 -3.06 -23.33
CA THR A 250 9.54 -4.44 -22.85
C THR A 250 8.39 -4.92 -21.96
N ILE A 251 7.89 -4.06 -21.06
CA ILE A 251 6.81 -4.40 -20.11
C ILE A 251 5.48 -4.59 -20.84
N GLU A 252 5.17 -3.72 -21.81
CA GLU A 252 3.97 -3.80 -22.63
C GLU A 252 3.98 -5.04 -23.54
N ALA A 253 5.16 -5.49 -23.97
CA ALA A 253 5.34 -6.67 -24.81
C ALA A 253 5.48 -7.99 -24.03
N LEU A 254 5.33 -7.97 -22.69
CA LEU A 254 5.50 -9.19 -21.87
C LEU A 254 4.49 -10.26 -22.28
N GLN A 255 5.03 -11.42 -22.64
CA GLN A 255 4.26 -12.64 -22.79
C GLN A 255 4.49 -13.52 -21.58
N TYR A 256 3.41 -14.09 -21.04
CA TYR A 256 3.50 -15.01 -19.92
C TYR A 256 2.57 -16.20 -20.11
N GLN A 257 2.93 -17.29 -19.47
CA GLN A 257 2.07 -18.46 -19.28
C GLN A 257 2.04 -18.82 -17.79
N SER A 258 0.92 -19.36 -17.34
CA SER A 258 0.77 -19.76 -15.94
C SER A 258 0.29 -21.20 -15.81
N ALA A 259 0.87 -21.94 -14.88
CA ALA A 259 0.46 -23.30 -14.56
C ALA A 259 0.21 -23.47 -13.06
N THR A 260 -0.92 -24.10 -12.71
CA THR A 260 -1.27 -24.47 -11.33
C THR A 260 -1.79 -25.91 -11.29
N ASN A 261 -0.87 -26.87 -11.23
CA ASN A 261 -1.15 -28.30 -11.29
C ASN A 261 -0.28 -29.11 -10.31
N GLU A 262 -0.37 -30.43 -10.35
CA GLU A 262 0.33 -31.33 -9.42
C GLU A 262 1.86 -31.21 -9.47
N HIS A 263 2.43 -30.86 -10.63
CA HIS A 263 3.87 -30.64 -10.79
C HIS A 263 4.32 -29.33 -10.14
N THR A 264 3.41 -28.37 -10.03
CA THR A 264 3.65 -27.11 -9.32
C THR A 264 3.40 -27.23 -7.81
N THR A 265 2.92 -28.36 -7.28
CA THR A 265 2.70 -28.52 -5.83
C THR A 265 4.02 -28.52 -5.06
N CYS A 266 4.11 -27.72 -3.98
CA CYS A 266 5.25 -27.71 -3.06
C CYS A 266 5.21 -28.96 -2.18
N ARG A 267 6.33 -29.67 -2.01
CA ARG A 267 6.40 -30.86 -1.12
C ARG A 267 7.53 -30.80 -0.10
N TRP A 268 7.95 -29.60 0.26
CA TRP A 268 9.01 -29.38 1.25
C TRP A 268 8.59 -29.72 2.68
N CYS A 269 7.28 -29.77 2.96
CA CYS A 269 6.70 -30.15 4.25
C CYS A 269 5.31 -30.78 4.04
N PRO A 270 4.70 -31.35 5.10
CA PRO A 270 3.41 -32.03 4.99
C PRO A 270 2.23 -31.17 4.50
N VAL A 271 2.33 -29.83 4.58
CA VAL A 271 1.26 -28.90 4.17
C VAL A 271 0.95 -28.98 2.67
N SER A 272 1.92 -29.40 1.86
CA SER A 272 1.74 -29.64 0.42
C SER A 272 1.08 -28.47 -0.35
N CYS A 273 1.56 -27.23 -0.11
CA CYS A 273 0.94 -26.03 -0.66
C CYS A 273 0.87 -26.03 -2.20
N ARG A 274 -0.28 -25.66 -2.76
CA ARG A 274 -0.44 -25.44 -4.20
C ARG A 274 0.28 -24.16 -4.62
N ARG A 275 1.15 -24.23 -5.62
CA ARG A 275 1.86 -23.05 -6.17
C ARG A 275 1.35 -22.76 -7.58
N THR A 276 1.56 -21.54 -8.02
CA THR A 276 1.39 -21.16 -9.42
C THR A 276 2.75 -20.79 -9.98
N PHE A 277 3.15 -21.45 -11.06
CA PHE A 277 4.32 -21.05 -11.84
C PHE A 277 3.86 -20.04 -12.88
N ILE A 278 4.50 -18.89 -12.91
CA ILE A 278 4.27 -17.82 -13.87
C ILE A 278 5.57 -17.69 -14.66
N ASP A 279 5.56 -18.18 -15.90
CA ASP A 279 6.71 -18.17 -16.78
C ASP A 279 6.57 -16.98 -17.73
N VAL A 280 7.55 -16.10 -17.74
CA VAL A 280 7.54 -14.83 -18.46
C VAL A 280 8.68 -14.82 -19.46
N VAL A 281 8.38 -14.44 -20.70
CA VAL A 281 9.41 -14.24 -21.72
C VAL A 281 10.19 -12.98 -21.37
N LEU A 282 11.48 -13.13 -21.09
CA LEU A 282 12.36 -12.03 -20.72
C LEU A 282 13.68 -12.08 -21.50
N PRO A 283 14.13 -10.95 -22.08
CA PRO A 283 15.44 -10.87 -22.72
C PRO A 283 16.56 -11.26 -21.75
N GLY A 284 17.41 -12.21 -22.16
CA GLY A 284 18.55 -12.68 -21.37
C GLY A 284 18.20 -13.63 -20.21
N ALA A 285 16.95 -14.08 -20.09
CA ALA A 285 16.59 -15.09 -19.11
C ALA A 285 17.23 -16.45 -19.44
N LYS A 286 17.84 -17.08 -18.44
CA LYS A 286 18.65 -18.30 -18.62
C LYS A 286 17.82 -19.58 -18.67
N GLY A 287 16.51 -19.50 -18.42
CA GLY A 287 15.69 -20.67 -18.16
C GLY A 287 16.08 -21.40 -16.87
N ARG A 288 15.48 -22.58 -16.68
CA ARG A 288 15.68 -23.44 -15.51
C ARG A 288 15.72 -24.91 -15.95
N PRO A 289 16.79 -25.36 -16.64
CA PRO A 289 16.91 -26.74 -17.10
C PRO A 289 16.96 -27.76 -15.95
N TRP A 290 17.35 -27.34 -14.74
CA TRP A 290 17.38 -28.18 -13.54
C TRP A 290 16.01 -28.33 -12.85
N SER A 291 14.99 -27.55 -13.23
CA SER A 291 13.67 -27.66 -12.61
C SER A 291 12.99 -28.97 -12.98
N LYS A 292 12.19 -29.53 -12.05
CA LYS A 292 11.29 -30.65 -12.31
C LYS A 292 10.23 -30.32 -13.37
N VAL A 293 9.96 -29.04 -13.60
CA VAL A 293 9.20 -28.53 -14.73
C VAL A 293 10.17 -27.66 -15.53
N PRO A 294 10.97 -28.24 -16.45
CA PRO A 294 12.05 -27.52 -17.11
C PRO A 294 11.53 -26.26 -17.80
N LEU A 295 12.34 -25.21 -17.74
CA LEU A 295 12.07 -23.94 -18.38
C LEU A 295 13.17 -23.63 -19.39
N ALA A 296 12.78 -23.32 -20.64
CA ALA A 296 13.73 -23.03 -21.71
C ALA A 296 14.42 -21.67 -21.51
N GLU A 297 15.57 -21.50 -22.17
CA GLU A 297 16.23 -20.20 -22.28
C GLU A 297 15.29 -19.16 -22.93
N GLY A 298 15.41 -17.89 -22.52
CA GLY A 298 14.49 -16.81 -22.89
C GLY A 298 13.25 -16.70 -21.98
N TRP A 299 13.08 -17.62 -21.03
CA TRP A 299 12.01 -17.59 -20.05
C TRP A 299 12.53 -17.46 -18.62
N GLU A 300 11.86 -16.65 -17.82
CA GLU A 300 12.07 -16.52 -16.37
C GLU A 300 10.82 -17.02 -15.65
N ARG A 301 11.01 -17.73 -14.53
CA ARG A 301 9.89 -18.23 -13.72
C ARG A 301 9.79 -17.49 -12.42
N VAL A 302 8.58 -17.03 -12.13
CA VAL A 302 8.20 -16.53 -10.82
C VAL A 302 7.17 -17.46 -10.20
N ILE A 303 7.31 -17.71 -8.90
CA ILE A 303 6.45 -18.64 -8.16
C ILE A 303 5.54 -17.83 -7.26
N SER A 304 4.23 -18.03 -7.41
CA SER A 304 3.19 -17.37 -6.61
C SER A 304 2.36 -18.39 -5.82
N GLY A 305 1.53 -17.90 -4.90
CA GLY A 305 0.63 -18.71 -4.08
C GLY A 305 1.28 -19.32 -2.83
N ASN A 306 2.43 -18.81 -2.39
CA ASN A 306 3.09 -19.28 -1.18
C ASN A 306 3.79 -18.15 -0.42
N SER A 307 3.63 -18.11 0.90
CA SER A 307 4.27 -17.11 1.77
C SER A 307 5.56 -17.63 2.43
N CYS A 308 5.83 -18.93 2.34
CA CYS A 308 7.05 -19.52 2.92
C CYS A 308 8.24 -19.37 1.94
N PRO A 309 9.44 -18.95 2.40
CA PRO A 309 10.62 -18.86 1.55
C PRO A 309 10.94 -20.15 0.79
N LYS A 310 10.72 -21.32 1.42
CA LYS A 310 10.92 -22.63 0.76
C LYS A 310 9.95 -22.87 -0.38
N GLY A 311 8.73 -22.33 -0.26
CA GLY A 311 7.67 -22.47 -1.25
C GLY A 311 7.94 -21.69 -2.54
N LEU A 312 8.84 -20.70 -2.48
CA LEU A 312 9.26 -19.86 -3.60
C LEU A 312 10.44 -20.46 -4.38
N LEU A 313 10.94 -21.64 -3.98
CA LEU A 313 12.09 -22.30 -4.56
C LEU A 313 11.72 -23.67 -5.15
N GLU A 314 12.48 -24.09 -6.15
CA GLU A 314 12.27 -25.38 -6.82
C GLU A 314 13.32 -26.41 -6.40
N ASP A 315 14.54 -25.97 -6.07
CA ASP A 315 15.69 -26.83 -5.80
C ASP A 315 16.33 -26.64 -4.42
N ALA A 316 16.96 -27.70 -3.90
CA ALA A 316 17.66 -27.68 -2.63
C ALA A 316 18.93 -26.82 -2.64
N ASN A 317 19.60 -26.68 -3.78
CA ASN A 317 20.77 -25.82 -3.88
C ASN A 317 20.37 -24.35 -3.84
N GLU A 318 19.25 -23.97 -4.46
CA GLU A 318 18.68 -22.62 -4.31
C GLU A 318 18.39 -22.33 -2.83
N MET A 319 17.83 -23.29 -2.11
CA MET A 319 17.56 -23.15 -0.68
C MET A 319 18.84 -23.00 0.15
N ARG A 320 19.93 -23.70 -0.21
CA ARG A 320 21.23 -23.55 0.46
C ARG A 320 21.79 -22.14 0.27
N ILE A 321 21.71 -21.59 -0.94
CA ILE A 321 22.17 -20.23 -1.25
C ILE A 321 21.37 -19.21 -0.43
N VAL A 322 20.04 -19.27 -0.47
CA VAL A 322 19.17 -18.36 0.30
C VAL A 322 19.44 -18.50 1.80
N LYS A 323 19.60 -19.72 2.32
CA LYS A 323 19.92 -19.94 3.73
C LYS A 323 21.27 -19.34 4.10
N ALA A 324 22.31 -19.50 3.27
CA ALA A 324 23.62 -18.91 3.52
C ALA A 324 23.56 -17.38 3.56
N GLN A 325 22.80 -16.75 2.66
CA GLN A 325 22.56 -15.31 2.67
C GLN A 325 21.84 -14.86 3.94
N MET A 326 20.79 -15.59 4.36
CA MET A 326 20.07 -15.27 5.59
C MET A 326 20.95 -15.38 6.85
N GLU A 327 21.82 -16.40 6.92
CA GLU A 327 22.75 -16.54 8.04
C GLU A 327 23.83 -15.45 8.04
N GLU A 328 24.29 -15.02 6.87
CA GLU A 328 25.22 -13.90 6.76
C GLU A 328 24.59 -12.60 7.25
N VAL A 329 23.35 -12.29 6.84
CA VAL A 329 22.62 -11.10 7.31
C VAL A 329 22.45 -11.14 8.83
N LYS A 330 22.08 -12.29 9.40
CA LYS A 330 22.00 -12.44 10.87
C LYS A 330 23.34 -12.25 11.57
N ARG A 331 24.44 -12.66 10.94
CA ARG A 331 25.79 -12.48 11.48
C ARG A 331 26.19 -11.01 11.53
N VAL A 332 25.89 -10.27 10.46
CA VAL A 332 26.16 -8.82 10.35
C VAL A 332 25.21 -8.01 11.23
N HIS A 333 23.94 -8.44 11.33
CA HIS A 333 22.89 -7.81 12.11
C HIS A 333 22.28 -8.81 13.11
N PRO A 334 22.95 -9.08 14.25
CA PRO A 334 22.45 -10.00 15.27
C PRO A 334 21.08 -9.58 15.81
N ASN A 335 20.84 -8.26 15.85
CA ASN A 335 19.57 -7.65 16.18
C ASN A 335 18.91 -7.08 14.92
N VAL A 336 18.20 -7.93 14.17
CA VAL A 336 17.47 -7.52 12.96
C VAL A 336 16.42 -6.45 13.28
N ALA A 337 15.82 -6.46 14.46
CA ALA A 337 14.82 -5.46 14.84
C ALA A 337 15.43 -4.06 14.96
N GLU A 338 16.65 -3.96 15.48
CA GLU A 338 17.39 -2.70 15.57
C GLU A 338 17.83 -2.21 14.20
N MET A 339 18.36 -3.09 13.34
CA MET A 339 18.66 -2.77 11.94
C MET A 339 17.41 -2.22 11.22
N VAL A 340 16.27 -2.91 11.32
CA VAL A 340 15.01 -2.45 10.71
C VAL A 340 14.57 -1.10 11.27
N ARG A 341 14.67 -0.90 12.59
CA ARG A 341 14.33 0.39 13.23
C ARG A 341 15.21 1.52 12.68
N GLU A 342 16.50 1.25 12.49
CA GLU A 342 17.46 2.24 12.02
C GLU A 342 17.35 2.51 10.52
N ASP A 343 17.13 1.48 9.69
CA ASP A 343 17.18 1.56 8.23
C ASP A 343 15.81 1.77 7.56
N ALA A 344 14.76 1.10 8.04
CA ALA A 344 13.52 0.95 7.27
C ALA A 344 12.70 2.25 7.17
N PHE A 345 12.77 3.12 8.17
CA PHE A 345 12.04 4.38 8.21
C PHE A 345 12.95 5.60 8.19
N ARG A 346 14.16 5.46 7.64
CA ARG A 346 15.01 6.63 7.37
C ARG A 346 14.30 7.54 6.39
N HIS A 347 14.48 8.85 6.59
CA HIS A 347 14.03 9.84 5.64
C HIS A 347 14.82 9.65 4.33
N ALA A 348 14.11 9.47 3.23
CA ALA A 348 14.72 9.41 1.91
C ALA A 348 15.39 10.75 1.60
N ARG A 349 16.66 10.74 1.18
CA ARG A 349 17.37 11.97 0.81
C ARG A 349 16.92 12.44 -0.57
N VAL A 350 16.26 13.58 -0.64
CA VAL A 350 15.89 14.21 -1.91
C VAL A 350 16.99 15.19 -2.32
N PRO A 351 17.62 15.02 -3.51
CA PRO A 351 18.64 15.95 -3.98
C PRO A 351 18.10 17.38 -4.08
N GLY A 352 18.71 18.33 -3.36
CA GLY A 352 18.33 19.74 -3.36
C GLY A 352 17.55 20.21 -2.11
N GLU A 353 17.09 19.30 -1.25
CA GLU A 353 16.73 19.65 0.12
C GLU A 353 18.02 19.64 0.97
N ALA A 354 18.41 20.81 1.49
CA ALA A 354 19.60 20.93 2.32
C ALA A 354 19.54 19.97 3.53
N ALA A 355 20.67 19.35 3.85
CA ALA A 355 20.85 18.39 4.94
C ALA A 355 20.75 19.01 6.36
N ASP A 356 20.02 20.12 6.52
CA ASP A 356 19.96 20.94 7.74
C ASP A 356 18.66 20.77 8.55
N ARG A 357 17.93 19.65 8.38
CA ARG A 357 16.72 19.40 9.19
C ARG A 357 16.98 18.72 10.54
N ASP A 358 18.22 18.30 10.82
CA ASP A 358 18.61 17.80 12.14
C ASP A 358 18.92 18.94 13.14
N SER A 359 18.88 20.22 12.73
CA SER A 359 19.30 21.35 13.58
C SER A 359 18.34 22.53 13.74
N GLU A 360 17.24 22.66 12.97
CA GLU A 360 16.42 23.88 13.05
C GLU A 360 14.93 23.60 13.30
N SER A 361 14.61 23.45 14.58
CA SER A 361 13.34 23.88 15.14
C SER A 361 13.25 25.42 15.08
N ALA A 362 12.69 26.00 14.02
CA ALA A 362 11.97 27.28 14.06
C ALA A 362 11.59 27.78 12.64
N GLU A 363 10.30 28.08 12.50
CA GLU A 363 9.72 29.13 11.67
C GLU A 363 9.55 28.96 10.15
N HIS A 364 8.26 29.06 9.80
CA HIS A 364 7.65 29.47 8.54
C HIS A 364 7.64 28.49 7.36
N VAL A 365 6.56 27.71 7.30
CA VAL A 365 6.05 27.08 6.06
C VAL A 365 4.60 27.50 5.87
N VAL A 366 4.31 27.91 4.64
CA VAL A 366 3.03 28.43 4.14
C VAL A 366 1.92 27.36 4.26
N ASP A 367 0.79 27.72 4.86
CA ASP A 367 -0.33 26.82 5.18
C ASP A 367 -1.01 26.23 3.92
N PRO A 368 -1.11 24.88 3.81
CA PRO A 368 -2.10 24.23 2.95
C PRO A 368 -3.50 24.22 3.61
N PRO A 369 -4.59 24.01 2.86
CA PRO A 369 -5.94 24.31 3.32
C PRO A 369 -6.37 23.43 4.52
N VAL A 370 -6.47 24.05 5.69
CA VAL A 370 -7.10 23.49 6.88
C VAL A 370 -8.62 23.51 6.70
N LEU A 371 -9.23 22.33 6.54
CA LEU A 371 -10.69 22.20 6.54
C LEU A 371 -11.19 22.21 7.99
N GLY A 372 -11.54 23.40 8.50
CA GLY A 372 -12.08 23.53 9.85
C GLY A 372 -12.51 24.94 10.24
N ARG A 373 -13.73 25.33 9.86
CA ARG A 373 -14.57 26.19 10.70
C ARG A 373 -16.01 25.70 10.66
N PRO A 374 -16.67 25.48 11.80
CA PRO A 374 -18.09 25.17 11.83
C PRO A 374 -18.90 26.41 11.40
N VAL A 375 -19.94 26.19 10.60
CA VAL A 375 -21.11 27.09 10.56
C VAL A 375 -22.19 26.42 11.39
#